data_AF-A0AB39HTH2-F1
#
_entry.id   AF-A0AB39HTH2-F1
#
_cell.length_a   1.000
_cell.length_b   1.000
_cell.length_c   1.000
_cell.angle_alpha   90.00
_cell.angle_beta   90.00
_cell.angle_gamma   90.00
#
_symmetry.space_group_name_H-M   'P 1'
#
loop_
_entity.id
_entity.type
_entity.pdbx_description
1 polymer ?
#
loop_
_entity_poly.entity_id
_entity_poly.type
_entity_poly.pdbx_seq_one_letter_code
_entity_poly.pdbx_strand_id
1 'polypeptide(L)'
;MQNSDRENSNPISEVQAPPDYHRCLPVELHSLADAFIHYLHELPNSSPAKCPECGHPHFRLDTRPNLRLPFYRCIACNKGFNCLTKHPFSNYGLMHLWSLYGHYLLAGWPMLATAKAMAISPSTTTRWIKPCRAVMAKEFPALYHWWSARQDRTNLEPPAHIAAQAQAFMGKLEHLLTTRQAVCPKCGSPDMQRIDQRRPNFRCPGCWTTVSLIKGTLLCRLGYPEHWLGFAQGLINGESIVDLQRRTGLCGIACKRWQVRFMQMIKLQGHTELARWITWLRSRRVKEVSDFVRNGGQLEAVTGSRYSAGSKRVFNTPPNRQRK
;
A
#
# COMPACT_ATOMS: atom_id res chain seq x y z
N MET A 1 16.77 -1.37 -52.47
CA MET A 1 18.08 -1.63 -51.84
C MET A 1 18.30 -0.51 -50.85
N GLN A 2 17.86 -0.66 -49.59
CA GLN A 2 18.62 -1.26 -48.46
C GLN A 2 19.96 -0.56 -48.25
N ASN A 3 20.39 -0.14 -47.06
CA ASN A 3 19.81 -0.06 -45.72
C ASN A 3 20.69 0.96 -44.98
N SER A 4 20.11 1.88 -44.21
CA SER A 4 20.85 2.66 -43.21
C SER A 4 20.67 1.98 -41.86
N ASP A 5 21.74 1.36 -41.38
CA ASP A 5 21.81 0.73 -40.07
C ASP A 5 21.70 1.79 -38.98
N ARG A 6 20.50 1.94 -38.42
CA ARG A 6 20.30 2.55 -37.11
C ARG A 6 20.44 1.46 -36.07
N GLU A 7 21.62 1.38 -35.46
CA GLU A 7 21.85 0.67 -34.22
C GLU A 7 20.88 1.20 -33.15
N ASN A 8 19.83 0.41 -32.91
CA ASN A 8 18.84 0.65 -31.89
C ASN A 8 19.33 0.01 -30.59
N SER A 9 20.23 0.70 -29.90
CA SER A 9 20.74 0.32 -28.59
C SER A 9 19.66 0.56 -27.53
N ASN A 10 18.72 -0.39 -27.42
CA ASN A 10 17.83 -0.49 -26.26
C ASN A 10 18.69 -0.67 -25.00
N PRO A 11 18.61 0.18 -23.98
CA PRO A 11 19.30 -0.07 -22.72
C PRO A 11 18.69 -1.31 -22.08
N ILE A 12 19.55 -2.30 -21.89
CA ILE A 12 19.35 -3.51 -21.10
C ILE A 12 18.58 -3.13 -19.83
N SER A 13 17.41 -3.73 -19.63
CA SER A 13 16.60 -3.58 -18.42
C SER A 13 17.49 -3.83 -17.20
N GLU A 14 17.76 -2.78 -16.42
CA GLU A 14 18.25 -2.91 -15.07
C GLU A 14 17.34 -3.88 -14.33
N VAL A 15 17.87 -5.03 -13.93
CA VAL A 15 17.16 -6.00 -13.11
C VAL A 15 16.88 -5.32 -11.78
N GLN A 16 15.68 -4.76 -11.64
CA GLN A 16 15.26 -4.12 -10.40
C GLN A 16 15.33 -5.14 -9.27
N ALA A 17 16.10 -4.82 -8.23
CA ALA A 17 16.14 -5.62 -7.02
C ALA A 17 14.70 -5.84 -6.48
N PRO A 18 14.39 -7.03 -5.95
CA PRO A 18 13.07 -7.31 -5.43
C PRO A 18 12.72 -6.34 -4.29
N PRO A 19 11.43 -6.04 -4.08
CA PRO A 19 11.04 -5.12 -3.04
C PRO A 19 11.41 -5.67 -1.66
N ASP A 20 11.97 -4.78 -0.84
CA ASP A 20 12.17 -5.01 0.59
C ASP A 20 10.80 -5.12 1.29
N TYR A 21 10.45 -6.35 1.65
CA TYR A 21 9.19 -6.70 2.31
C TYR A 21 9.20 -6.48 3.82
N HIS A 22 10.37 -6.41 4.47
CA HIS A 22 10.49 -6.18 5.92
C HIS A 22 9.87 -4.85 6.33
N ARG A 23 9.92 -3.84 5.47
CA ARG A 23 9.32 -2.52 5.73
C ARG A 23 7.84 -2.54 6.05
N CYS A 24 7.11 -3.52 5.53
CA CYS A 24 5.66 -3.64 5.72
C CYS A 24 5.29 -4.57 6.88
N LEU A 25 6.25 -5.32 7.42
CA LEU A 25 6.03 -6.37 8.40
C LEU A 25 6.51 -5.92 9.79
N PRO A 26 5.86 -6.38 10.88
CA PRO A 26 6.42 -6.31 12.23
C PRO A 26 7.78 -7.00 12.27
N VAL A 27 8.70 -6.47 13.10
CA VAL A 27 10.07 -6.98 13.24
C VAL A 27 10.08 -8.45 13.67
N GLU A 28 9.12 -8.83 14.51
CA GLU A 28 8.96 -10.18 15.06
C GLU A 28 8.61 -11.22 13.97
N LEU A 29 8.13 -10.78 12.81
CA LEU A 29 7.76 -11.64 11.69
C LEU A 29 8.82 -11.70 10.59
N HIS A 30 9.92 -10.96 10.70
CA HIS A 30 10.96 -10.92 9.64
C HIS A 30 11.57 -12.29 9.41
N SER A 31 11.97 -13.00 10.47
CA SER A 31 12.55 -14.35 10.33
C SER A 31 11.59 -15.38 9.74
N LEU A 32 10.29 -15.31 10.09
CA LEU A 32 9.26 -16.17 9.51
C LEU A 32 8.99 -15.83 8.04
N ALA A 33 9.04 -14.55 7.67
CA ALA A 33 8.94 -14.11 6.29
C ALA A 33 10.12 -14.62 5.46
N ASP A 34 11.34 -14.50 5.97
CA ASP A 34 12.56 -15.00 5.30
C ASP A 34 12.49 -16.52 5.11
N ALA A 35 12.06 -17.24 6.15
CA ALA A 35 11.87 -18.68 6.09
C ALA A 35 10.79 -19.08 5.06
N PHE A 36 9.71 -18.29 4.93
CA PHE A 36 8.70 -18.51 3.89
C PHE A 36 9.26 -18.28 2.48
N ILE A 37 10.04 -17.22 2.26
CA ILE A 37 10.70 -16.98 0.97
C ILE A 37 11.65 -18.11 0.62
N HIS A 38 12.48 -18.53 1.59
CA HIS A 38 13.40 -19.65 1.42
C HIS A 38 12.66 -20.97 1.14
N TYR A 39 11.56 -21.23 1.84
CA TYR A 39 10.70 -22.39 1.57
C TYR A 39 10.21 -22.40 0.12
N LEU A 40 9.72 -21.27 -0.40
CA LEU A 40 9.28 -21.18 -1.79
C LEU A 40 10.43 -21.36 -2.80
N HIS A 41 11.65 -20.99 -2.43
CA HIS A 41 12.84 -21.17 -3.25
C HIS A 41 13.24 -22.66 -3.33
N GLU A 42 13.25 -23.35 -2.19
CA GLU A 42 13.68 -24.76 -2.09
C GLU A 42 12.62 -25.77 -2.51
N LEU A 43 11.32 -25.40 -2.45
CA LEU A 43 10.21 -26.29 -2.71
C LEU A 43 10.35 -27.12 -4.01
N PRO A 44 10.72 -26.54 -5.18
CA PRO A 44 10.88 -27.31 -6.41
C PRO A 44 12.01 -28.35 -6.34
N ASN A 45 13.03 -28.11 -5.50
CA ASN A 45 14.20 -28.97 -5.37
C ASN A 45 14.12 -29.93 -4.17
N SER A 46 13.09 -29.79 -3.33
CA SER A 46 12.93 -30.62 -2.13
C SER A 46 12.72 -32.10 -2.47
N SER A 47 13.37 -32.98 -1.71
CA SER A 47 13.11 -34.42 -1.78
C SER A 47 12.00 -34.80 -0.79
N PRO A 48 10.96 -35.54 -1.21
CA PRO A 48 9.93 -36.03 -0.29
C PRO A 48 10.54 -36.93 0.79
N ALA A 49 10.07 -36.84 2.04
CA ALA A 49 10.51 -37.77 3.09
C ALA A 49 9.78 -39.13 3.06
N LYS A 50 8.56 -39.14 2.50
CA LYS A 50 7.69 -40.32 2.44
C LYS A 50 6.74 -40.23 1.25
N CYS A 51 6.22 -41.38 0.82
CA CYS A 51 5.21 -41.44 -0.21
C CYS A 51 3.93 -40.70 0.24
N PRO A 52 3.42 -39.72 -0.54
CA PRO A 52 2.20 -38.97 -0.19
C PRO A 52 0.91 -39.79 -0.30
N GLU A 53 0.97 -41.01 -0.82
CA GLU A 53 -0.18 -41.89 -1.03
C GLU A 53 -0.37 -42.91 0.08
N CYS A 54 0.72 -43.50 0.59
CA CYS A 54 0.67 -44.57 1.59
C CYS A 54 1.59 -44.34 2.80
N GLY A 55 2.37 -43.25 2.82
CA GLY A 55 3.28 -42.94 3.92
C GLY A 55 4.59 -43.74 3.95
N HIS A 56 4.82 -44.66 3.00
CA HIS A 56 6.02 -45.47 2.96
C HIS A 56 7.30 -44.63 2.73
N PRO A 57 8.39 -44.84 3.49
CA PRO A 57 9.59 -44.00 3.42
C PRO A 57 10.49 -44.29 2.22
N HIS A 58 10.36 -45.47 1.59
CA HIS A 58 11.20 -45.85 0.45
C HIS A 58 10.49 -45.73 -0.90
N PHE A 59 11.17 -45.11 -1.84
CA PHE A 59 10.76 -44.87 -3.22
C PHE A 59 12.00 -44.74 -4.10
N ARG A 60 11.85 -45.02 -5.40
CA ARG A 60 12.94 -44.87 -6.38
C ARG A 60 12.75 -43.61 -7.20
N LEU A 61 13.86 -42.95 -7.54
CA LEU A 61 13.85 -41.84 -8.50
C LEU A 61 13.63 -42.41 -9.91
N ASP A 62 12.74 -41.77 -10.65
CA ASP A 62 12.42 -42.07 -12.04
C ASP A 62 13.30 -41.21 -12.94
N THR A 63 14.13 -41.86 -13.76
CA THR A 63 15.16 -41.20 -14.58
C THR A 63 14.68 -40.84 -15.98
N ARG A 64 13.36 -40.82 -16.21
CA ARG A 64 12.80 -40.46 -17.51
C ARG A 64 13.26 -39.04 -17.94
N PRO A 65 13.64 -38.86 -19.21
CA PRO A 65 14.09 -37.56 -19.70
C PRO A 65 12.94 -36.55 -19.73
N ASN A 66 13.29 -35.25 -19.70
CA ASN A 66 12.36 -34.12 -19.84
C ASN A 66 11.33 -33.94 -18.71
N LEU A 67 11.54 -34.56 -17.54
CA LEU A 67 10.74 -34.26 -16.36
C LEU A 67 11.10 -32.88 -15.82
N ARG A 68 10.08 -32.03 -15.61
CA ARG A 68 10.25 -30.68 -15.05
C ARG A 68 10.73 -30.67 -13.59
N LEU A 69 10.49 -31.77 -12.88
CA LEU A 69 10.83 -31.98 -11.47
C LEU A 69 11.29 -33.42 -11.28
N PRO A 70 12.14 -33.70 -10.26
CA PRO A 70 12.41 -35.06 -9.83
C PRO A 70 11.11 -35.82 -9.57
N PHE A 71 10.93 -36.95 -10.25
CA PHE A 71 9.76 -37.80 -10.12
C PHE A 71 10.14 -39.10 -9.44
N TYR A 72 9.32 -39.55 -8.50
CA TYR A 72 9.58 -40.70 -7.65
C TYR A 72 8.46 -41.72 -7.80
N ARG A 73 8.78 -43.00 -7.56
CA ARG A 73 7.79 -44.08 -7.55
C ARG A 73 7.92 -44.87 -6.27
N CYS A 74 6.83 -44.97 -5.53
CA CYS A 74 6.79 -45.71 -4.26
C CYS A 74 7.05 -47.20 -4.50
N ILE A 75 7.87 -47.83 -3.67
CA ILE A 75 8.15 -49.28 -3.77
C ILE A 75 6.95 -50.09 -3.26
N ALA A 76 6.25 -49.60 -2.23
CA ALA A 76 5.12 -50.32 -1.63
C ALA A 76 3.82 -50.23 -2.45
N CYS A 77 3.39 -49.03 -2.85
CA CYS A 77 2.11 -48.84 -3.55
C CYS A 77 2.25 -48.60 -5.07
N ASN A 78 3.47 -48.57 -5.59
CA ASN A 78 3.81 -48.34 -7.00
C ASN A 78 3.29 -47.02 -7.61
N LYS A 79 2.66 -46.13 -6.84
CA LYS A 79 2.18 -44.82 -7.30
C LYS A 79 3.36 -43.86 -7.53
N GLY A 80 3.26 -43.08 -8.59
CA GLY A 80 4.23 -42.03 -8.96
C GLY A 80 3.87 -40.68 -8.34
N PHE A 81 4.88 -39.91 -7.95
CA PHE A 81 4.70 -38.61 -7.31
C PHE A 81 5.96 -37.74 -7.47
N ASN A 82 5.85 -36.45 -7.16
CA ASN A 82 6.96 -35.52 -7.03
C ASN A 82 6.80 -34.69 -5.74
N CYS A 83 7.72 -33.76 -5.47
CA CYS A 83 7.67 -32.87 -4.31
C CYS A 83 6.38 -32.03 -4.20
N LEU A 84 5.68 -31.83 -5.32
CA LEU A 84 4.44 -31.07 -5.36
C LEU A 84 3.17 -31.94 -5.30
N THR A 85 3.29 -33.27 -5.26
CA THR A 85 2.11 -34.14 -5.21
C THR A 85 1.35 -33.93 -3.91
N LYS A 86 0.05 -33.60 -4.02
CA LYS A 86 -0.81 -33.13 -2.91
C LYS A 86 -0.35 -31.84 -2.22
N HIS A 87 0.68 -31.17 -2.74
CA HIS A 87 1.10 -29.86 -2.25
C HIS A 87 0.18 -28.75 -2.83
N PRO A 88 -0.03 -27.62 -2.11
CA PRO A 88 -0.83 -26.50 -2.64
C PRO A 88 -0.40 -26.00 -4.02
N PHE A 89 0.89 -26.18 -4.37
CA PHE A 89 1.47 -25.76 -5.66
C PHE A 89 1.41 -26.81 -6.79
N SER A 90 0.74 -27.96 -6.60
CA SER A 90 0.73 -29.12 -7.53
C SER A 90 0.41 -28.84 -9.00
N ASN A 91 -0.33 -27.77 -9.29
CA ASN A 91 -0.79 -27.42 -10.64
C ASN A 91 -0.34 -26.03 -11.10
N TYR A 92 0.73 -25.50 -10.52
CA TYR A 92 1.25 -24.18 -10.83
C TYR A 92 2.59 -24.28 -11.56
N GLY A 93 2.76 -23.51 -12.64
CA GLY A 93 4.01 -23.41 -13.39
C GLY A 93 4.93 -22.31 -12.86
N LEU A 94 6.01 -22.04 -13.62
CA LEU A 94 6.98 -20.97 -13.38
C LEU A 94 7.59 -20.99 -11.97
N MET A 95 8.01 -22.18 -11.53
CA MET A 95 8.45 -22.44 -10.16
C MET A 95 9.65 -21.59 -9.74
N HIS A 96 10.53 -21.27 -10.70
CA HIS A 96 11.68 -20.38 -10.52
C HIS A 96 11.29 -18.95 -10.09
N LEU A 97 10.02 -18.55 -10.23
CA LEU A 97 9.52 -17.23 -9.85
C LEU A 97 8.77 -17.21 -8.51
N TRP A 98 8.55 -18.35 -7.84
CA TRP A 98 7.70 -18.38 -6.64
C TRP A 98 8.33 -17.64 -5.47
N SER A 99 9.63 -17.83 -5.23
CA SER A 99 10.36 -17.07 -4.20
C SER A 99 10.28 -15.57 -4.48
N LEU A 100 10.61 -15.15 -5.71
CA LEU A 100 10.48 -13.75 -6.15
C LEU A 100 9.06 -13.20 -5.96
N TYR A 101 8.03 -13.97 -6.31
CA TYR A 101 6.63 -13.59 -6.07
C TYR A 101 6.35 -13.37 -4.58
N GLY A 102 6.91 -14.21 -3.71
CA GLY A 102 6.82 -14.06 -2.26
C GLY A 102 7.28 -12.68 -1.77
N HIS A 103 8.38 -12.15 -2.33
CA HIS A 103 8.84 -10.79 -1.99
C HIS A 103 7.76 -9.74 -2.29
N TYR A 104 7.17 -9.78 -3.49
CA TYR A 104 6.10 -8.84 -3.87
C TYR A 104 4.83 -9.03 -3.04
N LEU A 105 4.49 -10.28 -2.71
CA LEU A 105 3.31 -10.63 -1.91
C LEU A 105 3.40 -10.02 -0.51
N LEU A 106 4.54 -10.22 0.17
CA LEU A 106 4.78 -9.73 1.52
C LEU A 106 5.03 -8.22 1.55
N ALA A 107 5.66 -7.66 0.52
CA ALA A 107 5.81 -6.21 0.36
C ALA A 107 4.48 -5.49 0.06
N GLY A 108 3.38 -6.24 -0.14
CA GLY A 108 2.07 -5.65 -0.31
C GLY A 108 1.85 -5.01 -1.68
N TRP A 109 2.59 -5.41 -2.71
CA TRP A 109 2.48 -4.79 -4.03
C TRP A 109 1.10 -5.03 -4.67
N PRO A 110 0.58 -4.07 -5.48
CA PRO A 110 -0.62 -4.29 -6.28
C PRO A 110 -0.40 -5.35 -7.36
N MET A 111 -1.42 -6.19 -7.59
CA MET A 111 -1.40 -7.29 -8.57
C MET A 111 -0.82 -6.89 -9.94
N LEU A 112 -1.29 -5.78 -10.53
CA LEU A 112 -0.85 -5.32 -11.84
C LEU A 112 0.61 -4.85 -11.83
N ALA A 113 1.06 -4.22 -10.74
CA ALA A 113 2.45 -3.80 -10.59
C ALA A 113 3.38 -5.01 -10.45
N THR A 114 3.00 -6.00 -9.65
CA THR A 114 3.72 -7.27 -9.53
C THR A 114 3.79 -8.00 -10.87
N ALA A 115 2.66 -8.12 -11.58
CA ALA A 115 2.59 -8.80 -12.87
C ALA A 115 3.54 -8.15 -13.90
N LYS A 116 3.54 -6.81 -13.96
CA LYS A 116 4.45 -6.04 -14.82
C LYS A 116 5.91 -6.24 -14.42
N ALA A 117 6.23 -6.14 -13.13
CA ALA A 117 7.61 -6.28 -12.64
C ALA A 117 8.19 -7.68 -12.88
N MET A 118 7.33 -8.71 -12.82
CA MET A 118 7.73 -10.11 -13.01
C MET A 118 7.55 -10.62 -14.45
N ALA A 119 7.10 -9.77 -15.38
CA ALA A 119 6.77 -10.15 -16.76
C ALA A 119 5.82 -11.37 -16.86
N ILE A 120 4.83 -11.46 -15.98
CA ILE A 120 3.81 -12.53 -15.97
C ILE A 120 2.40 -11.94 -16.08
N SER A 121 1.42 -12.79 -16.38
CA SER A 121 0.01 -12.35 -16.47
C SER A 121 -0.58 -11.98 -15.09
N PRO A 122 -1.48 -10.98 -15.01
CA PRO A 122 -2.21 -10.65 -13.77
C PRO A 122 -3.04 -11.81 -13.19
N SER A 123 -3.52 -12.71 -14.05
CA SER A 123 -4.22 -13.91 -13.60
C SER A 123 -3.28 -14.87 -12.86
N THR A 124 -2.02 -14.98 -13.29
CA THR A 124 -1.01 -15.80 -12.62
C THR A 124 -0.70 -15.26 -11.23
N THR A 125 -0.46 -13.94 -11.10
CA THR A 125 -0.22 -13.31 -9.79
C THR A 125 -1.40 -13.47 -8.84
N THR A 126 -2.64 -13.43 -9.34
CA THR A 126 -3.84 -13.66 -8.53
C THR A 126 -3.92 -15.11 -8.06
N ARG A 127 -3.69 -16.04 -8.98
CA ARG A 127 -3.80 -17.48 -8.74
C ARG A 127 -2.78 -17.98 -7.70
N TRP A 128 -1.58 -17.39 -7.65
CA TRP A 128 -0.54 -17.75 -6.67
C TRP A 128 -0.83 -17.31 -5.23
N ILE A 129 -1.78 -16.40 -5.00
CA ILE A 129 -2.16 -16.01 -3.63
C ILE A 129 -2.70 -17.22 -2.85
N LYS A 130 -3.53 -18.05 -3.48
CA LYS A 130 -4.17 -19.21 -2.83
C LYS A 130 -3.14 -20.24 -2.30
N PRO A 131 -2.20 -20.75 -3.12
CA PRO A 131 -1.20 -21.70 -2.62
C PRO A 131 -0.22 -21.06 -1.62
N CYS A 132 0.20 -19.80 -1.81
CA CYS A 132 1.02 -19.09 -0.81
C CYS A 132 0.31 -19.00 0.53
N ARG A 133 -0.98 -18.63 0.52
CA ARG A 133 -1.83 -18.56 1.71
C ARG A 133 -1.94 -19.92 2.41
N ALA A 134 -2.12 -21.00 1.66
CA ALA A 134 -2.21 -22.35 2.21
C ALA A 134 -0.89 -22.82 2.84
N VAL A 135 0.25 -22.52 2.20
CA VAL A 135 1.58 -22.82 2.76
C VAL A 135 1.82 -22.00 4.03
N MET A 136 1.58 -20.69 4.01
CA MET A 136 1.71 -19.86 5.21
C MET A 136 0.83 -20.37 6.35
N ALA A 137 -0.44 -20.75 6.06
CA ALA A 137 -1.35 -21.25 7.09
C ALA A 137 -0.83 -22.53 7.78
N LYS A 138 -0.18 -23.42 7.03
CA LYS A 138 0.31 -24.70 7.53
C LYS A 138 1.69 -24.61 8.18
N GLU A 139 2.63 -23.97 7.50
CA GLU A 139 4.05 -23.98 7.88
C GLU A 139 4.47 -22.72 8.65
N PHE A 140 3.74 -21.60 8.49
CA PHE A 140 4.08 -20.29 9.06
C PHE A 140 2.86 -19.59 9.70
N PRO A 141 2.16 -20.22 10.67
CA PRO A 141 0.84 -19.77 11.13
C PRO A 141 0.82 -18.34 11.66
N ALA A 142 1.85 -17.90 12.40
CA ALA A 142 1.93 -16.53 12.90
C ALA A 142 2.00 -15.48 11.76
N LEU A 143 2.83 -15.75 10.74
CA LEU A 143 2.90 -14.92 9.54
C LEU A 143 1.55 -14.92 8.79
N TYR A 144 0.93 -16.09 8.65
CA TYR A 144 -0.38 -16.22 8.02
C TYR A 144 -1.45 -15.39 8.72
N HIS A 145 -1.60 -15.53 10.04
CA HIS A 145 -2.64 -14.82 10.79
C HIS A 145 -2.46 -13.31 10.67
N TRP A 146 -1.23 -12.83 10.82
CA TRP A 146 -0.95 -11.41 10.70
C TRP A 146 -1.21 -10.89 9.27
N TRP A 147 -0.67 -11.57 8.26
CA TRP A 147 -0.76 -11.14 6.86
C TRP A 147 -2.18 -11.25 6.30
N SER A 148 -2.89 -12.35 6.58
CA SER A 148 -4.25 -12.59 6.08
C SER A 148 -5.24 -11.56 6.63
N ALA A 149 -5.14 -11.18 7.89
CA ALA A 149 -6.02 -10.17 8.49
C ALA A 149 -5.92 -8.81 7.78
N ARG A 150 -4.73 -8.42 7.32
CA ARG A 150 -4.52 -7.19 6.53
C ARG A 150 -4.93 -7.38 5.07
N GLN A 151 -4.65 -8.56 4.51
CA GLN A 151 -5.00 -8.91 3.14
C GLN A 151 -6.52 -8.89 2.92
N ASP A 152 -7.26 -9.36 3.92
CA ASP A 152 -8.72 -9.45 3.93
C ASP A 152 -9.36 -8.24 4.64
N ARG A 153 -8.55 -7.28 5.09
CA ARG A 153 -8.95 -6.02 5.73
C ARG A 153 -9.82 -6.19 7.00
N THR A 154 -9.70 -7.33 7.69
CA THR A 154 -10.37 -7.57 8.99
C THR A 154 -9.63 -6.92 10.15
N ASN A 155 -8.33 -6.65 10.00
CA ASN A 155 -7.55 -5.82 10.92
C ASN A 155 -6.72 -4.80 10.11
N LEU A 156 -6.91 -3.51 10.40
CA LEU A 156 -6.25 -2.38 9.72
C LEU A 156 -5.12 -1.76 10.55
N GLU A 157 -4.79 -2.34 11.71
CA GLU A 157 -3.75 -1.83 12.58
C GLU A 157 -2.37 -1.99 11.93
N PRO A 158 -1.62 -0.89 11.79
CA PRO A 158 -0.26 -0.93 11.28
C PRO A 158 0.70 -1.57 12.29
N PRO A 159 1.81 -2.18 11.84
CA PRO A 159 2.96 -2.49 12.67
C PRO A 159 3.45 -1.28 13.48
N ALA A 160 4.08 -1.51 14.64
CA ALA A 160 4.47 -0.45 15.58
C ALA A 160 5.31 0.68 14.94
N HIS A 161 6.29 0.35 14.09
CA HIS A 161 7.13 1.34 13.41
C HIS A 161 6.34 2.19 12.42
N ILE A 162 5.37 1.60 11.71
CA ILE A 162 4.45 2.31 10.81
C ILE A 162 3.43 3.13 11.62
N ALA A 163 2.93 2.59 12.74
CA ALA A 163 2.05 3.28 13.66
C ALA A 163 2.72 4.55 14.24
N ALA A 164 4.00 4.47 14.59
CA ALA A 164 4.78 5.62 15.05
C ALA A 164 4.88 6.72 13.96
N GLN A 165 5.10 6.33 12.69
CA GLN A 165 5.08 7.29 11.57
C GLN A 165 3.69 7.90 11.35
N ALA A 166 2.63 7.10 11.45
CA ALA A 166 1.25 7.58 11.36
C ALA A 166 0.94 8.60 12.46
N GLN A 167 1.32 8.29 13.71
CA GLN A 167 1.12 9.17 14.86
C GLN A 167 1.92 10.45 14.74
N ALA A 168 3.18 10.39 14.28
CA ALA A 168 4.00 11.56 14.05
C ALA A 168 3.40 12.48 12.97
N PHE A 169 2.91 11.91 11.87
CA PHE A 169 2.24 12.67 10.81
C PHE A 169 0.95 13.34 11.30
N MET A 170 0.09 12.57 11.99
CA MET A 170 -1.17 13.06 12.55
C MET A 170 -0.93 14.14 13.60
N GLY A 171 0.01 13.93 14.53
CA GLY A 171 0.36 14.89 15.57
C GLY A 171 0.91 16.21 15.01
N LYS A 172 1.74 16.17 13.96
CA LYS A 172 2.20 17.39 13.27
C LYS A 172 1.04 18.15 12.62
N LEU A 173 0.11 17.44 12.00
CA LEU A 173 -1.06 18.04 11.36
C LEU A 173 -2.00 18.66 12.40
N GLU A 174 -2.25 17.96 13.51
CA GLU A 174 -3.04 18.45 14.62
C GLU A 174 -2.40 19.67 15.29
N HIS A 175 -1.11 19.60 15.60
CA HIS A 175 -0.36 20.73 16.17
C HIS A 175 -0.44 21.98 15.28
N LEU A 176 -0.29 21.81 13.96
CA LEU A 176 -0.44 22.90 13.00
C LEU A 176 -1.84 23.54 13.03
N LEU A 177 -2.88 22.73 13.26
CA LEU A 177 -4.27 23.20 13.32
C LEU A 177 -4.61 23.83 14.68
N THR A 178 -3.98 23.39 15.77
CA THR A 178 -4.34 23.81 17.14
C THR A 178 -3.40 24.85 17.73
N THR A 179 -2.20 25.04 17.17
CA THR A 179 -1.22 25.98 17.70
C THR A 179 -1.80 27.39 17.85
N ARG A 180 -1.46 28.02 18.97
CA ARG A 180 -1.84 29.40 19.31
C ARG A 180 -0.65 30.37 19.25
N GLN A 181 0.52 29.87 18.88
CA GLN A 181 1.77 30.62 18.91
C GLN A 181 2.36 30.70 17.50
N ALA A 182 2.91 31.87 17.16
CA ALA A 182 3.67 32.10 15.95
C ALA A 182 4.61 33.30 16.13
N VAL A 183 5.77 33.27 15.47
CA VAL A 183 6.74 34.37 15.48
C VAL A 183 6.57 35.21 14.21
N CYS A 184 6.57 36.53 14.36
CA CYS A 184 6.42 37.43 13.22
C CYS A 184 7.67 37.39 12.33
N PRO A 185 7.55 37.06 11.04
CA PRO A 185 8.70 37.02 10.14
C PRO A 185 9.26 38.40 9.79
N LYS A 186 8.53 39.50 10.09
CA LYS A 186 8.96 40.87 9.77
C LYS A 186 9.72 41.54 10.92
N CYS A 187 9.24 41.40 12.16
CA CYS A 187 9.81 42.08 13.32
C CYS A 187 10.31 41.14 14.42
N GLY A 188 10.18 39.81 14.25
CA GLY A 188 10.64 38.83 15.23
C GLY A 188 9.76 38.70 16.49
N SER A 189 8.69 39.48 16.63
CA SER A 189 7.80 39.40 17.81
C SER A 189 7.18 38.00 17.96
N PRO A 190 7.25 37.37 19.15
CA PRO A 190 6.63 36.06 19.41
C PRO A 190 5.11 36.15 19.67
N ASP A 191 4.57 37.35 19.85
CA ASP A 191 3.19 37.59 20.29
C ASP A 191 2.22 37.76 19.12
N MET A 192 2.36 36.92 18.10
CA MET A 192 1.37 36.95 17.02
C MET A 192 0.02 36.41 17.49
N GLN A 193 -1.03 37.17 17.22
CA GLN A 193 -2.40 36.80 17.60
C GLN A 193 -3.05 35.97 16.49
N ARG A 194 -3.64 34.84 16.87
CA ARG A 194 -4.39 33.99 15.94
C ARG A 194 -5.70 34.67 15.55
N ILE A 195 -5.95 34.83 14.25
CA ILE A 195 -7.13 35.54 13.71
C ILE A 195 -8.23 34.62 13.17
N ASP A 196 -7.93 33.34 12.97
CA ASP A 196 -8.86 32.35 12.44
C ASP A 196 -8.76 31.06 13.26
N GLN A 197 -9.90 30.52 13.70
CA GLN A 197 -9.93 29.25 14.43
C GLN A 197 -9.77 28.05 13.49
N ARG A 198 -10.22 28.15 12.23
CA ARG A 198 -10.17 27.05 11.25
C ARG A 198 -8.83 26.95 10.55
N ARG A 199 -8.17 28.09 10.28
CA ARG A 199 -6.83 28.12 9.67
C ARG A 199 -5.82 28.72 10.64
N PRO A 200 -4.56 28.26 10.63
CA PRO A 200 -3.50 28.84 11.44
C PRO A 200 -3.01 30.16 10.84
N ASN A 201 -3.90 31.17 10.82
CA ASN A 201 -3.61 32.53 10.39
C ASN A 201 -3.35 33.39 11.63
N PHE A 202 -2.33 34.22 11.54
CA PHE A 202 -1.83 35.03 12.64
C PHE A 202 -1.59 36.46 12.18
N ARG A 203 -1.79 37.42 13.08
CA ARG A 203 -1.52 38.84 12.86
C ARG A 203 -0.61 39.34 13.97
N CYS A 204 0.48 40.00 13.58
CA CYS A 204 1.38 40.64 14.54
C CYS A 204 0.74 41.96 15.04
N PRO A 205 0.68 42.21 16.35
CA PRO A 205 0.15 43.47 16.89
C PRO A 205 1.08 44.67 16.65
N GLY A 206 2.40 44.46 16.62
CA GLY A 206 3.38 45.54 16.44
C GLY A 206 3.48 46.06 15.00
N CYS A 207 3.73 45.17 14.04
CA CYS A 207 3.95 45.56 12.64
C CYS A 207 2.77 45.24 11.71
N TRP A 208 1.64 44.81 12.26
CA TRP A 208 0.38 44.48 11.58
C TRP A 208 0.46 43.42 10.47
N THR A 209 1.60 42.73 10.37
CA THR A 209 1.83 41.72 9.33
C THR A 209 1.02 40.46 9.61
N THR A 210 0.29 40.00 8.59
CA THR A 210 -0.48 38.76 8.66
C THR A 210 0.30 37.63 8.01
N VAL A 211 0.43 36.50 8.71
CA VAL A 211 1.06 35.28 8.19
C VAL A 211 0.12 34.10 8.36
N SER A 212 0.27 33.09 7.51
CA SER A 212 -0.42 31.82 7.65
C SER A 212 0.64 30.74 7.77
N LEU A 213 0.57 29.89 8.81
CA LEU A 213 1.56 28.83 9.01
C LEU A 213 1.51 27.76 7.91
N ILE A 214 0.42 27.71 7.13
CA ILE A 214 0.29 26.85 5.96
C ILE A 214 0.80 27.50 4.67
N LYS A 215 1.20 28.79 4.69
CA LYS A 215 1.75 29.47 3.51
C LYS A 215 3.06 28.80 3.11
N GLY A 216 3.25 28.57 1.81
CA GLY A 216 4.45 27.89 1.29
C GLY A 216 4.46 26.37 1.52
N THR A 217 3.51 25.81 2.27
CA THR A 217 3.38 24.37 2.47
C THR A 217 2.48 23.72 1.41
N LEU A 218 2.48 22.39 1.34
CA LEU A 218 1.55 21.62 0.49
C LEU A 218 0.06 21.79 0.90
N LEU A 219 -0.20 22.27 2.12
CA LEU A 219 -1.54 22.61 2.60
C LEU A 219 -2.01 23.99 2.12
N CYS A 220 -1.13 24.77 1.48
CA CYS A 220 -1.50 26.07 0.92
C CYS A 220 -2.63 25.91 -0.10
N ARG A 221 -3.68 26.72 0.04
CA ARG A 221 -4.92 26.68 -0.79
C ARG A 221 -5.73 25.38 -0.70
N LEU A 222 -5.40 24.46 0.21
CA LEU A 222 -6.32 23.38 0.55
C LEU A 222 -7.47 23.94 1.39
N GLY A 223 -8.71 23.68 0.98
CA GLY A 223 -9.93 24.08 1.69
C GLY A 223 -10.18 23.25 2.95
N TYR A 224 -11.20 23.64 3.71
CA TYR A 224 -11.82 22.83 4.77
C TYR A 224 -10.86 22.13 5.74
N PRO A 225 -10.00 22.87 6.48
CA PRO A 225 -9.03 22.29 7.41
C PRO A 225 -9.65 21.38 8.48
N GLU A 226 -10.90 21.63 8.85
CA GLU A 226 -11.70 20.81 9.75
C GLU A 226 -11.81 19.34 9.32
N HIS A 227 -11.63 19.03 8.04
CA HIS A 227 -11.68 17.67 7.52
C HIS A 227 -10.30 17.03 7.31
N TRP A 228 -9.20 17.75 7.54
CA TRP A 228 -7.85 17.24 7.24
C TRP A 228 -7.47 16.03 8.08
N LEU A 229 -7.76 16.04 9.38
CA LEU A 229 -7.46 14.91 10.28
C LEU A 229 -8.26 13.66 9.89
N GLY A 230 -9.58 13.81 9.68
CA GLY A 230 -10.43 12.69 9.25
C GLY A 230 -10.04 12.15 7.86
N PHE A 231 -9.61 13.02 6.95
CA PHE A 231 -9.09 12.62 5.65
C PHE A 231 -7.76 11.87 5.77
N ALA A 232 -6.82 12.36 6.59
CA ALA A 232 -5.55 11.70 6.85
C ALA A 232 -5.76 10.30 7.45
N GLN A 233 -6.63 10.17 8.45
CA GLN A 233 -6.93 8.87 9.05
C GLN A 233 -7.51 7.89 8.02
N GLY A 234 -8.42 8.35 7.16
CA GLY A 234 -8.95 7.53 6.07
C GLY A 234 -7.88 7.07 5.09
N LEU A 235 -6.96 7.97 4.75
CA LEU A 235 -5.85 7.65 3.89
C LEU A 235 -4.95 6.57 4.53
N ILE A 236 -4.63 6.70 5.82
CA ILE A 236 -3.86 5.72 6.61
C ILE A 236 -4.55 4.35 6.63
N ASN A 237 -5.89 4.32 6.72
CA ASN A 237 -6.70 3.10 6.67
C ASN A 237 -6.84 2.49 5.25
N GLY A 238 -6.21 3.11 4.25
CA GLY A 238 -6.21 2.65 2.87
C GLY A 238 -7.55 2.85 2.15
N GLU A 239 -8.30 3.87 2.49
CA GLU A 239 -9.58 4.13 1.84
C GLU A 239 -9.46 4.56 0.38
N SER A 240 -10.48 4.20 -0.41
CA SER A 240 -10.58 4.66 -1.80
C SER A 240 -10.99 6.14 -1.84
N ILE A 241 -10.83 6.76 -3.01
CA ILE A 241 -11.31 8.15 -3.20
C ILE A 241 -12.81 8.25 -2.91
N VAL A 242 -13.59 7.24 -3.30
CA VAL A 242 -15.04 7.22 -3.08
C VAL A 242 -15.37 7.14 -1.59
N ASP A 243 -14.66 6.30 -0.83
CA ASP A 243 -14.81 6.21 0.63
C ASP A 243 -14.48 7.56 1.30
N LEU A 244 -13.39 8.20 0.86
CA LEU A 244 -12.98 9.52 1.36
C LEU A 244 -14.00 10.61 1.02
N GLN A 245 -14.63 10.56 -0.16
CA GLN A 245 -15.72 11.46 -0.52
C GLN A 245 -16.92 11.30 0.43
N ARG A 246 -17.31 10.06 0.75
CA ARG A 246 -18.40 9.80 1.71
C ARG A 246 -18.05 10.33 3.10
N ARG A 247 -16.81 10.15 3.55
CA ARG A 247 -16.37 10.66 4.85
C ARG A 247 -16.39 12.18 4.94
N THR A 248 -15.85 12.87 3.94
CA THR A 248 -15.62 14.32 4.04
C THR A 248 -16.67 15.16 3.34
N GLY A 249 -17.55 14.57 2.52
CA GLY A 249 -18.50 15.29 1.68
C GLY A 249 -17.86 16.11 0.56
N LEU A 250 -16.57 15.87 0.26
CA LEU A 250 -15.82 16.56 -0.80
C LEU A 250 -16.07 15.88 -2.15
N CYS A 251 -15.88 16.63 -3.25
CA CYS A 251 -15.92 16.05 -4.59
C CYS A 251 -14.67 15.20 -4.86
N GLY A 252 -14.79 14.25 -5.78
CA GLY A 252 -13.69 13.34 -6.12
C GLY A 252 -12.41 14.06 -6.58
N ILE A 253 -12.54 15.18 -7.28
CA ILE A 253 -11.40 16.01 -7.70
C ILE A 253 -10.67 16.60 -6.47
N ALA A 254 -11.42 17.11 -5.49
CA ALA A 254 -10.85 17.62 -4.25
C ALA A 254 -10.18 16.50 -3.44
N CYS A 255 -10.84 15.35 -3.28
CA CYS A 255 -10.27 14.18 -2.60
C CYS A 255 -8.98 13.70 -3.28
N LYS A 256 -8.95 13.60 -4.62
CA LYS A 256 -7.74 13.21 -5.35
C LYS A 256 -6.60 14.20 -5.14
N ARG A 257 -6.88 15.50 -5.19
CA ARG A 257 -5.89 16.56 -4.90
C ARG A 257 -5.36 16.46 -3.47
N TRP A 258 -6.23 16.22 -2.50
CA TRP A 258 -5.85 16.05 -1.10
C TRP A 258 -4.98 14.81 -0.94
N GLN A 259 -5.40 13.67 -1.48
CA GLN A 259 -4.62 12.43 -1.45
C GLN A 259 -3.20 12.64 -1.98
N VAL A 260 -3.04 13.26 -3.15
CA VAL A 260 -1.71 13.52 -3.73
C VAL A 260 -0.85 14.35 -2.78
N ARG A 261 -1.40 15.45 -2.23
CA ARG A 261 -0.66 16.35 -1.35
C ARG A 261 -0.31 15.72 0.01
N PHE A 262 -1.24 14.98 0.61
CA PHE A 262 -0.98 14.27 1.87
C PHE A 262 0.07 13.18 1.67
N MET A 263 0.00 12.41 0.58
CA MET A 263 1.04 11.43 0.23
C MET A 263 2.41 12.09 -0.02
N GLN A 264 2.44 13.27 -0.65
CA GLN A 264 3.67 14.05 -0.80
C GLN A 264 4.22 14.53 0.55
N MET A 265 3.37 15.04 1.44
CA MET A 265 3.77 15.46 2.78
C MET A 265 4.34 14.31 3.60
N ILE A 266 3.67 13.16 3.61
CA ILE A 266 4.14 11.94 4.28
C ILE A 266 5.56 11.58 3.81
N LYS A 267 5.79 11.59 2.50
CA LYS A 267 7.13 11.31 1.92
C LYS A 267 8.17 12.37 2.30
N LEU A 268 7.83 13.66 2.20
CA LEU A 268 8.75 14.76 2.55
C LEU A 268 9.14 14.77 4.03
N GLN A 269 8.26 14.25 4.91
CA GLN A 269 8.55 14.10 6.33
C GLN A 269 9.33 12.82 6.67
N GLY A 270 9.75 12.03 5.67
CA GLY A 270 10.52 10.79 5.87
C GLY A 270 9.68 9.58 6.25
N HIS A 271 8.35 9.68 6.26
CA HIS A 271 7.43 8.60 6.63
C HIS A 271 7.21 7.62 5.46
N THR A 272 8.29 7.04 4.95
CA THR A 272 8.27 6.23 3.71
C THR A 272 7.52 4.91 3.86
N GLU A 273 7.57 4.30 5.04
CA GLU A 273 6.89 3.03 5.33
C GLU A 273 5.39 3.24 5.47
N LEU A 274 4.98 4.35 6.10
CA LEU A 274 3.58 4.79 6.09
C LEU A 274 3.04 4.98 4.66
N ALA A 275 3.82 5.60 3.77
CA ALA A 275 3.41 5.77 2.38
C ALA A 275 3.23 4.42 1.65
N ARG A 276 4.10 3.44 1.93
CA ARG A 276 3.98 2.07 1.39
C ARG A 276 2.75 1.37 1.96
N TRP A 277 2.55 1.46 3.28
CA TRP A 277 1.39 0.92 3.99
C TRP A 277 0.06 1.41 3.43
N ILE A 278 -0.09 2.73 3.24
CA ILE A 278 -1.28 3.34 2.63
C ILE A 278 -1.54 2.76 1.24
N THR A 279 -0.49 2.63 0.43
CA THR A 279 -0.59 2.08 -0.92
C THR A 279 -1.01 0.61 -0.87
N TRP A 280 -0.44 -0.14 0.07
CA TRP A 280 -0.76 -1.54 0.32
C TRP A 280 -2.24 -1.71 0.69
N LEU A 281 -2.71 -1.11 1.78
CA LEU A 281 -4.11 -1.24 2.21
C LEU A 281 -5.11 -0.76 1.14
N ARG A 282 -4.78 0.32 0.42
CA ARG A 282 -5.64 0.84 -0.65
C ARG A 282 -5.85 -0.15 -1.79
N SER A 283 -4.80 -0.85 -2.21
CA SER A 283 -4.95 -1.87 -3.25
C SER A 283 -5.88 -3.02 -2.81
N ARG A 284 -5.92 -3.34 -1.50
CA ARG A 284 -6.81 -4.35 -0.95
C ARG A 284 -8.24 -3.82 -0.87
N ARG A 285 -8.42 -2.54 -0.54
CA ARG A 285 -9.74 -1.90 -0.59
C ARG A 285 -10.32 -1.89 -2.00
N VAL A 286 -9.50 -1.60 -3.02
CA VAL A 286 -9.92 -1.67 -4.42
C VAL A 286 -10.39 -3.08 -4.77
N LYS A 287 -9.63 -4.11 -4.38
CA LYS A 287 -10.01 -5.51 -4.60
C LYS A 287 -11.31 -5.87 -3.89
N GLU A 288 -11.43 -5.54 -2.60
CA GLU A 288 -12.62 -5.77 -1.78
C GLU A 288 -13.88 -5.18 -2.44
N VAL A 289 -13.79 -3.93 -2.91
CA VAL A 289 -14.90 -3.26 -3.62
C VAL A 289 -15.22 -3.96 -4.94
N SER A 290 -14.20 -4.32 -5.74
CA SER A 290 -14.41 -5.04 -7.00
C SER A 290 -15.07 -6.41 -6.79
N ASP A 291 -14.65 -7.14 -5.75
CA ASP A 291 -15.23 -8.44 -5.39
C ASP A 291 -16.68 -8.28 -4.91
N PHE A 292 -16.98 -7.26 -4.09
CA PHE A 292 -18.34 -6.95 -3.63
C PHE A 292 -19.29 -6.63 -4.80
N VAL A 293 -18.86 -5.78 -5.73
CA VAL A 293 -19.66 -5.43 -6.92
C VAL A 293 -19.86 -6.63 -7.83
N ARG A 294 -18.82 -7.46 -8.05
CA ARG A 294 -18.94 -8.69 -8.85
C ARG A 294 -19.94 -9.67 -8.25
N ASN A 295 -20.10 -9.67 -6.93
CA ASN A 295 -21.06 -10.51 -6.22
C ASN A 295 -22.47 -9.90 -6.14
N GLY A 296 -22.76 -8.86 -6.92
CA GLY A 296 -24.09 -8.23 -6.99
C GLY A 296 -24.31 -7.12 -5.96
N GLY A 297 -23.31 -6.77 -5.16
CA GLY A 297 -23.38 -5.68 -4.21
C GLY A 297 -23.47 -4.31 -4.88
N GLN A 298 -24.28 -3.42 -4.32
CA GLN A 298 -24.36 -2.02 -4.77
C GLN A 298 -23.72 -1.10 -3.73
N LEU A 299 -22.82 -0.24 -4.18
CA LEU A 299 -22.21 0.77 -3.33
C LEU A 299 -23.14 1.97 -3.24
N GLU A 300 -23.31 2.52 -2.03
CA GLU A 300 -24.06 3.77 -1.85
C GLU A 300 -23.48 4.88 -2.73
N ALA A 301 -24.34 5.52 -3.51
CA ALA A 301 -23.95 6.65 -4.33
C ALA A 301 -23.39 7.77 -3.44
N VAL A 302 -22.30 8.40 -3.90
CA VAL A 302 -21.80 9.60 -3.24
C VAL A 302 -22.83 10.69 -3.47
N THR A 303 -23.53 11.10 -2.40
CA THR A 303 -24.43 12.26 -2.46
C THR A 303 -23.63 13.50 -2.83
N GLY A 304 -24.24 14.41 -3.60
CA GLY A 304 -23.55 15.54 -4.24
C GLY A 304 -22.59 16.29 -3.31
N SER A 305 -21.50 16.79 -3.89
CA SER A 305 -20.44 17.45 -3.13
C SER A 305 -20.98 18.62 -2.31
N ARG A 306 -20.92 18.51 -0.97
CA ARG A 306 -21.29 19.61 -0.06
C ARG A 306 -20.30 20.78 -0.15
N TYR A 307 -19.14 20.54 -0.75
CA TYR A 307 -18.00 21.45 -0.78
C TYR A 307 -17.39 21.55 -2.19
N SER A 308 -17.25 22.75 -2.75
CA SER A 308 -16.75 22.91 -4.13
C SER A 308 -15.23 22.71 -4.25
N ALA A 309 -14.77 22.27 -5.43
CA ALA A 309 -13.37 21.91 -5.69
C ALA A 309 -12.37 23.08 -5.56
N GLY A 310 -12.84 24.32 -5.43
CA GLY A 310 -12.01 25.50 -5.38
C GLY A 310 -12.81 26.72 -4.97
N SER A 311 -12.20 27.51 -4.09
CA SER A 311 -12.64 28.81 -3.62
C SER A 311 -13.08 29.73 -4.75
N LYS A 312 -14.38 29.76 -5.09
CA LYS A 312 -15.06 31.04 -5.33
C LYS A 312 -15.43 31.58 -3.95
N ARG A 313 -14.45 32.16 -3.24
CA ARG A 313 -14.78 33.13 -2.21
C ARG A 313 -15.40 34.30 -2.97
N VAL A 314 -16.72 34.37 -2.98
CA VAL A 314 -17.40 35.65 -3.11
C VAL A 314 -16.95 36.41 -1.87
N PHE A 315 -15.99 37.31 -2.05
CA PHE A 315 -15.80 38.37 -1.08
C PHE A 315 -17.07 39.20 -1.19
N ASN A 316 -17.97 39.09 -0.21
CA ASN A 316 -18.94 40.15 0.01
C ASN A 316 -18.10 41.38 0.37
N THR A 317 -17.92 42.26 -0.61
CA THR A 317 -17.43 43.61 -0.40
C THR A 317 -18.28 44.23 0.71
N PRO A 318 -17.71 44.69 1.83
CA PRO A 318 -18.48 45.41 2.83
C PRO A 318 -19.09 46.65 2.15
N PRO A 319 -20.30 47.09 2.54
CA PRO A 319 -20.91 48.28 1.96
C PRO A 319 -19.97 49.46 2.20
N ASN A 320 -19.76 50.19 1.11
CA ASN A 320 -18.95 51.39 1.02
C ASN A 320 -19.39 52.37 2.12
N ARG A 321 -18.59 52.52 3.19
CA ARG A 321 -18.76 53.63 4.12
C ARG A 321 -18.41 54.91 3.36
N GLN A 322 -19.44 55.61 2.90
CA GLN A 322 -19.32 56.99 2.46
C GLN A 322 -18.63 57.78 3.57
N ARG A 323 -17.46 58.34 3.25
CA ARG A 323 -16.85 59.39 4.07
C ARG A 323 -17.74 60.63 3.94
N LYS A 324 -18.25 61.11 5.07
CA LYS A 324 -18.56 62.53 5.25
C LYS A 324 -17.27 63.24 5.63
#